data_AF-K7ZRW8-F1
#
_entry.id   AF-K7ZRW8-F1
#
_cell.length_a   1.000
_cell.length_b   1.000
_cell.length_c   1.000
_cell.angle_alpha   90.00
_cell.angle_beta   90.00
_cell.angle_gamma   90.00
#
_symmetry.space_group_name_H-M   'P 1'
#
loop_
_entity.id
_entity.type
_entity.pdbx_description
1 polymer ?
#
loop_
_entity_poly.entity_id
_entity_poly.type
_entity_poly.pdbx_seq_one_letter_code
_entity_poly.pdbx_strand_id
1 'polypeptide(L)'
;MNKKLLTKTLIASALVLTTVGSGFHSSSNYNGINNVAKAEQTTDNELWKNVRDALKDANIIDKTDQETVEVKYKLKNGGERSITGTANLDELSTSNNSTVNTDSVNTVDITRVNPNGNKLDANEAWKKLTDKLKEKNIVKDGDTVTIHSKDKKDPKISAKVGEDYNGNKGFMLNQRDITKITITK
;
A
#
# COMPACT_ATOMS: atom_id res chain seq x y z
N MET A 1 -8.74 1.75 44.34
CA MET A 1 -9.24 1.73 42.94
C MET A 1 -8.48 2.78 42.14
N ASN A 2 -7.49 2.37 41.34
CA ASN A 2 -6.74 3.28 40.46
C ASN A 2 -7.38 3.27 39.08
N LYS A 3 -8.04 4.38 38.70
CA LYS A 3 -8.57 4.57 37.34
C LYS A 3 -7.42 4.98 36.43
N LYS A 4 -6.97 4.05 35.59
CA LYS A 4 -6.03 4.30 34.50
C LYS A 4 -6.81 4.93 33.34
N LEU A 5 -6.60 6.22 33.10
CA LEU A 5 -7.23 6.94 31.99
C LEU A 5 -6.52 6.54 30.68
N LEU A 6 -7.21 5.83 29.81
CA LEU A 6 -6.73 5.49 28.46
C LEU A 6 -6.96 6.70 27.55
N THR A 7 -5.89 7.42 27.22
CA THR A 7 -5.92 8.49 26.23
C THR A 7 -6.17 7.89 24.85
N LYS A 8 -7.41 7.92 24.37
CA LYS A 8 -7.75 7.63 22.98
C LYS A 8 -7.53 8.90 22.16
N THR A 9 -6.46 8.95 21.38
CA THR A 9 -6.29 9.98 20.35
C THR A 9 -7.29 9.69 19.23
N LEU A 10 -8.33 10.52 19.12
CA LEU A 10 -9.27 10.51 18.01
C LEU A 10 -8.62 11.32 16.86
N ILE A 11 -8.15 10.66 15.80
CA ILE A 11 -7.73 11.37 14.59
C ILE A 11 -9.01 11.65 13.81
N ALA A 12 -9.58 12.84 14.00
CA ALA A 12 -10.67 13.34 13.18
C ALA A 12 -10.09 13.82 11.84
N SER A 13 -10.29 13.05 10.77
CA SER A 13 -10.08 13.53 9.40
C SER A 13 -11.13 14.61 9.12
N ALA A 14 -10.72 15.89 9.20
CA ALA A 14 -11.57 17.00 8.80
C ALA A 14 -11.72 17.00 7.28
N LEU A 15 -12.86 16.52 6.78
CA LEU A 15 -13.32 16.80 5.42
C LEU A 15 -13.72 18.30 5.39
N VAL A 16 -12.85 19.14 4.84
CA VAL A 16 -13.17 20.57 4.67
C VAL A 16 -14.12 20.70 3.49
N LEU A 17 -15.42 20.75 3.78
CA LEU A 17 -16.46 21.13 2.84
C LEU A 17 -16.49 22.66 2.74
N THR A 18 -15.76 23.23 1.78
CA THR A 18 -15.91 24.66 1.47
C THR A 18 -17.21 24.86 0.69
N THR A 19 -18.23 25.36 1.38
CA THR A 19 -19.43 25.89 0.73
C THR A 19 -19.03 27.19 0.05
N VAL A 20 -18.89 27.18 -1.28
CA VAL A 20 -18.78 28.43 -2.05
C VAL A 20 -20.17 29.01 -2.24
N GLY A 21 -20.48 30.01 -1.40
CA GLY A 21 -21.63 30.88 -1.57
C GLY A 21 -21.57 31.58 -2.93
N SER A 22 -22.73 31.66 -3.56
CA SER A 22 -23.01 32.32 -4.83
C SER A 22 -22.43 33.73 -4.95
N GLY A 23 -21.76 34.00 -6.08
CA GLY A 23 -21.36 35.33 -6.50
C GLY A 23 -20.72 35.28 -7.88
N PHE A 24 -21.55 35.39 -8.93
CA PHE A 24 -21.08 35.90 -10.21
C PHE A 24 -20.35 37.23 -9.94
N HIS A 25 -19.13 37.40 -10.48
CA HIS A 25 -18.61 38.61 -11.10
C HIS A 25 -17.23 38.30 -11.72
N SER A 26 -17.09 38.66 -12.98
CA SER A 26 -15.90 38.49 -13.80
C SER A 26 -14.74 39.36 -13.33
N SER A 27 -13.54 38.92 -13.72
CA SER A 27 -12.23 39.62 -13.72
C SER A 27 -11.33 39.44 -12.50
N SER A 28 -10.04 39.27 -12.83
CA SER A 28 -8.84 39.30 -11.99
C SER A 28 -8.28 37.93 -11.57
N ASN A 29 -7.06 37.69 -12.03
CA ASN A 29 -6.16 36.58 -11.75
C ASN A 29 -6.49 35.78 -10.49
N TYR A 30 -7.17 34.65 -10.70
CA TYR A 30 -7.14 33.56 -9.74
C TYR A 30 -5.71 33.00 -9.70
N ASN A 31 -4.88 33.58 -8.84
CA ASN A 31 -3.81 32.81 -8.20
C ASN A 31 -4.49 31.91 -7.17
N GLY A 32 -5.32 30.98 -7.66
CA GLY A 32 -5.94 29.97 -6.82
C GLY A 32 -4.82 29.30 -6.07
N ILE A 33 -4.85 29.39 -4.74
CA ILE A 33 -3.99 28.59 -3.87
C ILE A 33 -4.29 27.16 -4.29
N ASN A 34 -3.43 26.60 -5.13
CA ASN A 34 -3.53 25.23 -5.59
C ASN A 34 -3.11 24.41 -4.37
N ASN A 35 -4.05 24.21 -3.46
CA ASN A 35 -3.87 23.45 -2.24
C ASN A 35 -3.87 21.97 -2.60
N VAL A 36 -2.95 21.60 -3.48
CA VAL A 36 -2.64 20.21 -3.79
C VAL A 36 -2.10 19.66 -2.49
N ALA A 37 -2.87 18.77 -1.86
CA ALA A 37 -2.41 18.06 -0.68
C ALA A 37 -1.01 17.51 -0.97
N LYS A 38 -0.02 17.91 -0.18
CA LYS A 38 1.32 17.34 -0.33
C LYS A 38 1.22 15.85 -0.07
N ALA A 39 1.73 15.04 -1.00
CA ALA A 39 1.87 13.61 -0.78
C ALA A 39 2.66 13.37 0.50
N GLU A 40 2.20 12.44 1.34
CA GLU A 40 2.91 12.07 2.54
C GLU A 40 4.30 11.54 2.18
N GLN A 41 5.29 11.88 3.02
CA GLN A 41 6.68 11.55 2.77
C GLN A 41 7.20 10.62 3.85
N THR A 42 8.08 9.71 3.46
CA THR A 42 8.76 8.76 4.35
C THR A 42 10.19 8.50 3.84
N THR A 43 10.95 7.64 4.51
CA THR A 43 12.22 7.12 3.99
C THR A 43 11.97 5.85 3.16
N ASP A 44 12.85 5.54 2.21
CA ASP A 44 12.76 4.28 1.46
C ASP A 44 12.83 3.02 2.33
N ASN A 45 13.60 3.03 3.42
CA ASN A 45 13.63 1.95 4.41
C ASN A 45 12.25 1.76 5.06
N GLU A 46 11.63 2.86 5.50
CA GLU A 46 10.33 2.83 6.15
C GLU A 46 9.21 2.51 5.14
N LEU A 47 9.34 2.95 3.88
CA LEU A 47 8.44 2.55 2.78
C LEU A 47 8.49 1.04 2.55
N TRP A 48 9.70 0.47 2.42
CA TRP A 48 9.90 -0.96 2.28
C TRP A 48 9.28 -1.73 3.44
N LYS A 49 9.57 -1.31 4.67
CA LYS A 49 9.07 -1.93 5.89
C LYS A 49 7.54 -1.92 5.95
N ASN A 50 6.91 -0.78 5.65
CA ASN A 50 5.46 -0.67 5.64
C ASN A 50 4.80 -1.56 4.58
N VAL A 51 5.38 -1.69 3.38
CA VAL A 51 4.91 -2.64 2.37
C VAL A 51 5.09 -4.09 2.85
N ARG A 52 6.28 -4.42 3.38
CA ARG A 52 6.62 -5.74 3.90
C ARG A 52 5.66 -6.15 5.03
N ASP A 53 5.34 -5.24 5.94
CA ASP A 53 4.42 -5.49 7.05
C ASP A 53 2.98 -5.69 6.56
N ALA A 54 2.53 -4.91 5.57
CA ALA A 54 1.23 -5.12 4.94
C ALA A 54 1.12 -6.50 4.27
N LEU A 55 2.18 -6.97 3.60
CA LEU A 55 2.22 -8.32 3.02
C LEU A 55 2.18 -9.43 4.08
N LYS A 56 2.89 -9.26 5.20
CA LYS A 56 2.87 -10.19 6.34
C LYS A 56 1.49 -10.25 6.98
N ASP A 57 0.90 -9.09 7.22
CA ASP A 57 -0.44 -9.00 7.80
C ASP A 57 -1.46 -9.69 6.89
N ALA A 58 -1.37 -9.50 5.57
CA ALA A 58 -2.21 -10.19 4.59
C ALA A 58 -1.90 -11.69 4.41
N ASN A 59 -0.94 -12.26 5.16
CA ASN A 59 -0.45 -13.63 5.01
C ASN A 59 0.04 -13.96 3.57
N ILE A 60 0.52 -12.96 2.83
CA ILE A 60 1.06 -13.12 1.47
C ILE A 60 2.53 -13.57 1.51
N ILE A 61 3.26 -13.11 2.52
CA ILE A 61 4.62 -13.56 2.83
C ILE A 61 4.67 -14.01 4.28
N ASP A 62 5.59 -14.92 4.56
CA ASP A 62 5.97 -15.35 5.90
C ASP A 62 7.04 -14.41 6.49
N LYS A 63 7.47 -14.69 7.72
CA LYS A 63 8.47 -13.90 8.45
C LYS A 63 9.88 -14.51 8.31
N THR A 64 10.18 -15.09 7.15
CA THR A 64 11.42 -15.87 6.94
C THR A 64 12.45 -15.09 6.13
N ASP A 65 13.70 -15.54 6.21
CA ASP A 65 14.80 -15.08 5.34
C ASP A 65 14.73 -15.69 3.92
N GLN A 66 13.81 -16.65 3.70
CA GLN A 66 13.62 -17.33 2.43
C GLN A 66 12.76 -16.53 1.45
N GLU A 67 12.26 -15.36 1.87
CA GLU A 67 11.44 -14.49 1.04
C GLU A 67 12.08 -13.10 0.95
N THR A 68 12.09 -12.54 -0.24
CA THR A 68 12.59 -11.19 -0.50
C THR A 68 11.47 -10.34 -1.10
N VAL A 69 11.38 -9.10 -0.62
CA VAL A 69 10.43 -8.09 -1.09
C VAL A 69 11.23 -6.97 -1.72
N GLU A 70 11.00 -6.73 -3.01
CA GLU A 70 11.48 -5.57 -3.75
C GLU A 70 10.32 -4.60 -3.97
N VAL A 71 10.45 -3.36 -3.47
CA VAL A 71 9.46 -2.29 -3.65
C VAL A 71 9.95 -1.32 -4.70
N LYS A 72 9.21 -1.18 -5.81
CA LYS A 72 9.50 -0.26 -6.90
C LYS A 72 8.60 0.96 -6.84
N TYR A 73 9.22 2.13 -6.88
CA TYR A 73 8.54 3.40 -6.67
C TYR A 73 9.07 4.51 -7.56
N LYS A 74 8.25 5.53 -7.79
CA LYS A 74 8.59 6.70 -8.62
C LYS A 74 9.14 7.85 -7.79
N LEU A 75 10.19 8.48 -8.30
CA LEU A 75 10.73 9.72 -7.78
C LEU A 75 9.95 10.91 -8.31
N LYS A 76 10.09 12.07 -7.64
CA LYS A 76 9.42 13.32 -8.07
C LYS A 76 9.82 13.78 -9.48
N ASN A 77 11.01 13.41 -9.95
CA ASN A 77 11.50 13.70 -11.30
C ASN A 77 11.03 12.68 -12.35
N GLY A 78 10.14 11.74 -11.99
CA GLY A 78 9.63 10.69 -12.87
C GLY A 78 10.56 9.47 -13.01
N GLY A 79 11.77 9.52 -12.46
CA GLY A 79 12.67 8.36 -12.42
C GLY A 79 12.14 7.25 -11.52
N GLU A 80 12.59 6.03 -11.73
CA GLU A 80 12.21 4.87 -10.92
C GLU A 80 13.37 4.42 -10.03
N ARG A 81 13.03 3.94 -8.84
CA ARG A 81 13.96 3.30 -7.91
C ARG A 81 13.34 2.06 -7.31
N SER A 82 14.19 1.19 -6.78
CA SER A 82 13.77 0.07 -5.96
C SER A 82 14.54 0.00 -4.65
N ILE A 83 13.90 -0.61 -3.66
CA ILE A 83 14.50 -0.95 -2.38
C ILE A 83 14.10 -2.39 -2.05
N THR A 84 15.07 -3.19 -1.62
CA THR A 84 14.93 -4.65 -1.54
C THR A 84 15.50 -5.17 -0.23
N GLY A 85 14.80 -6.14 0.37
CA GLY A 85 15.24 -6.81 1.58
C GLY A 85 14.50 -8.11 1.85
N THR A 86 15.06 -8.94 2.71
CA THR A 86 14.43 -10.19 3.14
C THR A 86 13.30 -9.92 4.14
N ALA A 87 12.27 -10.75 4.11
CA ALA A 87 11.05 -10.53 4.89
C ALA A 87 11.30 -10.56 6.41
N ASN A 88 12.34 -11.25 6.89
CA ASN A 88 12.69 -11.31 8.31
C ASN A 88 13.40 -10.06 8.87
N LEU A 89 13.88 -9.14 8.03
CA LEU A 89 14.63 -7.97 8.49
C LEU A 89 13.72 -6.87 9.02
N ASP A 90 14.09 -6.25 10.14
CA ASP A 90 13.42 -5.06 10.67
C ASP A 90 13.97 -3.74 10.14
N GLU A 91 15.21 -3.75 9.65
CA GLU A 91 15.89 -2.60 9.06
C GLU A 91 16.76 -3.04 7.87
N LEU A 92 16.89 -2.18 6.85
CA LEU A 92 17.74 -2.41 5.69
C LEU A 92 19.05 -1.64 5.80
N SER A 93 20.17 -2.37 5.81
CA SER A 93 21.52 -1.79 5.75
C SER A 93 21.85 -1.17 4.38
N THR A 94 21.10 -1.51 3.34
CA THR A 94 21.28 -1.04 1.96
C THR A 94 20.52 0.25 1.64
N SER A 95 19.66 0.70 2.55
CA SER A 95 18.94 1.96 2.40
C SER A 95 19.86 3.15 2.66
N ASN A 96 19.74 4.20 1.85
CA ASN A 96 20.33 5.50 2.11
C ASN A 96 19.35 6.47 2.81
N ASN A 97 18.22 5.95 3.30
CA ASN A 97 17.11 6.67 3.92
C ASN A 97 16.63 7.86 3.09
N SER A 98 16.57 7.69 1.77
CA SER A 98 16.15 8.76 0.87
C SER A 98 14.68 9.11 1.08
N THR A 99 14.35 10.40 1.07
CA THR A 99 12.96 10.85 1.20
C THR A 99 12.17 10.53 -0.06
N VAL A 100 11.06 9.82 0.11
CA VAL A 100 10.19 9.31 -0.94
C VAL A 100 8.73 9.63 -0.62
N ASN A 101 7.91 9.83 -1.66
CA ASN A 101 6.46 9.97 -1.48
C ASN A 101 5.86 8.58 -1.24
N THR A 102 5.03 8.42 -0.20
CA THR A 102 4.44 7.11 0.15
C THR A 102 3.57 6.54 -0.98
N ASP A 103 2.84 7.40 -1.68
CA ASP A 103 1.94 7.05 -2.78
C ASP A 103 2.65 6.76 -4.11
N SER A 104 3.98 6.72 -4.13
CA SER A 104 4.75 6.53 -5.37
C SER A 104 5.00 5.06 -5.75
N VAL A 105 4.60 4.11 -4.89
CA VAL A 105 4.77 2.67 -5.14
C VAL A 105 3.91 2.25 -6.33
N ASN A 106 4.54 1.56 -7.29
CA ASN A 106 3.86 1.02 -8.48
C ASN A 106 3.84 -0.51 -8.49
N THR A 107 4.90 -1.13 -7.97
CA THR A 107 5.11 -2.57 -8.06
C THR A 107 5.80 -3.07 -6.80
N VAL A 108 5.40 -4.26 -6.36
CA VAL A 108 6.11 -5.02 -5.35
C VAL A 108 6.38 -6.40 -5.91
N ASP A 109 7.64 -6.75 -6.07
CA ASP A 109 8.05 -8.07 -6.54
C ASP A 109 8.46 -8.94 -5.34
N ILE A 110 8.04 -10.21 -5.38
CA ILE A 110 8.23 -11.15 -4.27
C ILE A 110 8.93 -12.40 -4.81
N THR A 111 10.10 -12.70 -4.27
CA THR A 111 10.84 -13.94 -4.57
C THR A 111 10.89 -14.83 -3.35
N ARG A 112 10.82 -16.15 -3.55
CA ARG A 112 10.85 -17.14 -2.46
C ARG A 112 11.75 -18.31 -2.79
N VAL A 113 12.41 -18.83 -1.77
CA VAL A 113 13.16 -20.10 -1.82
C VAL A 113 12.33 -21.15 -1.09
N ASN A 114 12.05 -22.28 -1.75
CA ASN A 114 11.28 -23.40 -1.19
C ASN A 114 9.98 -23.00 -0.46
N PRO A 115 9.09 -22.23 -1.09
CA PRO A 115 7.92 -21.69 -0.42
C PRO A 115 6.95 -22.80 0.02
N ASN A 116 6.43 -22.65 1.24
CA ASN A 116 5.37 -23.51 1.76
C ASN A 116 4.10 -23.39 0.90
N GLY A 117 3.35 -24.48 0.81
CA GLY A 117 2.12 -24.57 0.02
C GLY A 117 0.87 -24.03 0.74
N ASN A 118 1.02 -23.06 1.65
CA ASN A 118 -0.09 -22.51 2.40
C ASN A 118 -1.10 -21.86 1.46
N LYS A 119 -2.37 -21.95 1.85
CA LYS A 119 -3.48 -21.34 1.12
C LYS A 119 -4.09 -20.23 1.94
N LEU A 120 -4.45 -19.14 1.26
CA LEU A 120 -5.12 -17.99 1.84
C LEU A 120 -6.37 -17.68 1.03
N ASP A 121 -7.43 -17.21 1.69
CA ASP A 121 -8.59 -16.68 0.99
C ASP A 121 -8.17 -15.41 0.23
N ALA A 122 -8.30 -15.44 -1.10
CA ALA A 122 -7.80 -14.35 -1.94
C ALA A 122 -8.54 -13.03 -1.71
N ASN A 123 -9.80 -13.10 -1.31
CA ASN A 123 -10.61 -11.92 -1.04
C ASN A 123 -10.18 -11.26 0.27
N GLU A 124 -10.04 -12.05 1.33
CA GLU A 124 -9.54 -11.57 2.63
C GLU A 124 -8.11 -11.04 2.53
N ALA A 125 -7.25 -11.75 1.79
CA ALA A 125 -5.86 -11.35 1.56
C ALA A 125 -5.76 -10.00 0.86
N TRP A 126 -6.54 -9.82 -0.22
CA TRP A 126 -6.57 -8.56 -0.96
C TRP A 126 -7.06 -7.43 -0.06
N LYS A 127 -8.18 -7.62 0.65
CA LYS A 127 -8.76 -6.61 1.53
C LYS A 127 -7.80 -6.19 2.63
N LYS A 128 -7.20 -7.16 3.33
CA LYS A 128 -6.25 -6.91 4.40
C LYS A 128 -4.99 -6.21 3.90
N LEU A 129 -4.48 -6.61 2.73
CA LEU A 129 -3.35 -5.93 2.08
C LEU A 129 -3.70 -4.47 1.80
N THR A 130 -4.82 -4.20 1.14
CA THR A 130 -5.20 -2.83 0.76
C THR A 130 -5.48 -1.95 1.97
N ASP A 131 -6.12 -2.49 3.00
CA ASP A 131 -6.39 -1.75 4.25
C ASP A 131 -5.07 -1.32 4.91
N LYS A 132 -4.09 -2.24 4.99
CA LYS A 132 -2.78 -1.96 5.60
C LYS A 132 -1.93 -1.00 4.77
N LEU A 133 -1.96 -1.11 3.44
CA LEU A 133 -1.30 -0.13 2.57
C LEU A 133 -1.96 1.26 2.66
N LYS A 134 -3.29 1.31 2.82
CA LYS A 134 -4.05 2.55 2.97
C LYS A 134 -3.76 3.26 4.29
N GLU A 135 -3.67 2.51 5.40
CA GLU A 135 -3.24 3.03 6.72
C GLU A 135 -1.88 3.74 6.67
N LYS A 136 -1.04 3.40 5.67
CA LYS A 136 0.31 3.95 5.47
C LYS A 136 0.40 4.96 4.32
N ASN A 137 -0.75 5.37 3.76
CA ASN A 137 -0.84 6.29 2.63
C ASN A 137 -0.03 5.84 1.40
N ILE A 138 0.14 4.52 1.24
CA ILE A 138 0.76 3.91 0.06
C ILE A 138 -0.27 3.76 -1.06
N VAL A 139 -1.53 3.49 -0.69
CA VAL A 139 -2.68 3.48 -1.60
C VAL A 139 -3.79 4.36 -1.05
N LYS A 140 -4.66 4.83 -1.93
CA LYS A 140 -5.85 5.63 -1.61
C LYS A 140 -7.08 5.05 -2.30
N ASP A 141 -8.26 5.48 -1.86
CA ASP A 141 -9.52 5.05 -2.50
C ASP A 141 -9.50 5.38 -4.00
N GLY A 142 -9.92 4.41 -4.81
CA GLY A 142 -9.90 4.48 -6.27
C GLY A 142 -8.65 3.91 -6.95
N ASP A 143 -7.52 3.79 -6.24
CA ASP A 143 -6.32 3.09 -6.73
C ASP A 143 -6.66 1.62 -7.01
N THR A 144 -6.15 1.03 -8.09
CA THR A 144 -6.33 -0.40 -8.39
C THR A 144 -5.14 -1.21 -7.90
N VAL A 145 -5.40 -2.17 -7.00
CA VAL A 145 -4.38 -3.11 -6.49
C VAL A 145 -4.64 -4.48 -7.07
N THR A 146 -3.59 -5.11 -7.61
CA THR A 146 -3.66 -6.46 -8.19
C THR A 146 -2.63 -7.39 -7.57
N ILE A 147 -3.08 -8.56 -7.11
CA ILE A 147 -2.22 -9.68 -6.68
C ILE A 147 -2.05 -10.60 -7.89
N HIS A 148 -0.81 -10.82 -8.32
CA HIS A 148 -0.47 -11.67 -9.45
C HIS A 148 0.01 -13.03 -8.99
N SER A 149 -0.60 -14.08 -9.53
CA SER A 149 -0.14 -15.46 -9.41
C SER A 149 0.64 -15.89 -10.64
N LYS A 150 1.66 -16.72 -10.45
CA LYS A 150 2.38 -17.40 -11.53
C LYS A 150 1.62 -18.61 -12.07
N ASP A 151 0.65 -19.16 -11.32
CA ASP A 151 -0.25 -20.17 -11.85
C ASP A 151 -1.29 -19.49 -12.75
N LYS A 152 -1.25 -19.85 -14.04
CA LYS A 152 -2.14 -19.28 -15.07
C LYS A 152 -3.61 -19.69 -14.89
N LYS A 153 -3.89 -20.67 -14.04
CA LYS A 153 -5.25 -21.11 -13.72
C LYS A 153 -5.90 -20.28 -12.63
N ASP A 154 -5.10 -19.54 -11.86
CA ASP A 154 -5.64 -18.68 -10.81
C ASP A 154 -6.41 -17.50 -11.43
N PRO A 155 -7.55 -17.11 -10.85
CA PRO A 155 -8.30 -15.97 -11.31
C PRO A 155 -7.51 -14.68 -11.07
N LYS A 156 -7.83 -13.64 -11.84
CA LYS A 156 -7.31 -12.31 -11.60
C LYS A 156 -7.82 -11.78 -10.25
N ILE A 157 -6.91 -11.37 -9.37
CA ILE A 157 -7.26 -10.78 -8.07
C ILE A 157 -6.96 -9.29 -8.14
N SER A 158 -7.97 -8.48 -8.46
CA SER A 158 -7.79 -7.07 -8.83
C SER A 158 -9.07 -6.28 -8.57
N ALA A 159 -8.95 -5.17 -7.84
CA ALA A 159 -10.06 -4.25 -7.59
C ALA A 159 -9.56 -2.86 -7.20
N LYS A 160 -10.49 -1.92 -7.04
CA LYS A 160 -10.23 -0.59 -6.53
C LYS A 160 -10.28 -0.56 -5.01
N VAL A 161 -9.29 0.07 -4.39
CA VAL A 161 -9.27 0.33 -2.95
C VAL A 161 -10.51 1.14 -2.56
N GLY A 162 -11.15 0.74 -1.47
CA GLY A 162 -12.39 1.35 -0.97
C GLY A 162 -13.68 0.69 -1.48
N GLU A 163 -13.60 -0.20 -2.49
CA GLU A 163 -14.76 -1.00 -2.92
C GLU A 163 -14.89 -2.27 -2.06
N ASP A 164 -16.13 -2.77 -1.92
CA ASP A 164 -16.38 -4.07 -1.31
C ASP A 164 -16.03 -5.19 -2.29
N TYR A 165 -14.74 -5.52 -2.35
CA TYR A 165 -14.23 -6.57 -3.21
C TYR A 165 -14.78 -7.94 -2.78
N ASN A 166 -15.49 -8.60 -3.70
CA ASN A 166 -16.02 -9.95 -3.55
C ASN A 166 -15.78 -10.83 -4.78
N GLY A 167 -14.96 -10.38 -5.74
CA GLY A 167 -14.80 -11.02 -7.05
C GLY A 167 -14.21 -12.43 -7.00
N ASN A 168 -13.49 -12.77 -5.92
CA ASN A 168 -12.87 -14.08 -5.71
C ASN A 168 -13.24 -14.67 -4.33
N LYS A 169 -14.44 -14.37 -3.84
CA LYS A 169 -14.90 -14.86 -2.52
C LYS A 169 -14.82 -16.39 -2.43
N GLY A 170 -14.15 -16.91 -1.41
CA GLY A 170 -13.96 -18.34 -1.20
C GLY A 170 -12.92 -18.99 -2.11
N PHE A 171 -12.23 -18.22 -2.96
CA PHE A 171 -11.10 -18.73 -3.73
C PHE A 171 -9.86 -18.82 -2.85
N MET A 172 -9.34 -20.04 -2.68
CA MET A 172 -8.15 -20.32 -1.90
C MET A 172 -6.91 -20.26 -2.79
N LEU A 173 -6.20 -19.14 -2.73
CA LEU A 173 -4.98 -18.88 -3.48
C LEU A 173 -3.78 -19.56 -2.81
N ASN A 174 -2.90 -20.17 -3.60
CA ASN A 174 -1.64 -20.69 -3.10
C ASN A 174 -0.65 -19.55 -2.89
N GLN A 175 -0.19 -19.36 -1.66
CA GLN A 175 0.76 -18.31 -1.29
C GLN A 175 2.04 -18.35 -2.13
N ARG A 176 2.57 -19.56 -2.36
CA ARG A 176 3.77 -19.81 -3.17
C ARG A 176 3.68 -19.36 -4.63
N ASP A 177 2.48 -19.15 -5.14
CA ASP A 177 2.26 -18.78 -6.53
C ASP A 177 2.17 -17.26 -6.70
N ILE A 178 1.95 -16.50 -5.62
CA ILE A 178 1.92 -15.03 -5.64
C ILE A 178 3.31 -14.48 -5.89
N THR A 179 3.61 -13.85 -7.02
CA THR A 179 4.97 -13.34 -7.30
C THR A 179 5.06 -11.83 -7.31
N LYS A 180 3.92 -11.13 -7.43
CA LYS A 180 3.93 -9.69 -7.70
C LYS A 180 2.64 -9.02 -7.25
N ILE A 181 2.76 -7.80 -6.75
CA ILE A 181 1.67 -6.85 -6.55
C ILE A 181 1.86 -5.67 -7.49
N THR A 182 0.79 -5.20 -8.14
CA THR A 182 0.83 -3.95 -8.90
C THR A 182 -0.22 -2.97 -8.38
N ILE A 183 0.17 -1.70 -8.34
CA ILE A 183 -0.67 -0.58 -7.90
C ILE A 183 -0.79 0.40 -9.07
N THR A 184 -2.01 0.60 -9.54
CA THR A 184 -2.34 1.61 -10.58
C THR A 184 -3.09 2.76 -9.92
N LYS A 185 -2.60 3.97 -10.09
CA LYS A 185 -3.12 5.19 -9.46
C LYS A 185 -4.19 5.87 -10.31
#